data_AF-G9QN49-F1
#
_entry.id   AF-G9QN49-F1
#
_cell.length_a   1.000
_cell.length_b   1.000
_cell.length_c   1.000
_cell.angle_alpha   90.00
_cell.angle_beta   90.00
_cell.angle_gamma   90.00
#
_symmetry.space_group_name_H-M   'P 1'
#
loop_
_entity.id
_entity.type
_entity.pdbx_description
1 polymer ?
#
loop_
_entity_poly.entity_id
_entity_poly.type
_entity_poly.pdbx_seq_one_letter_code
_entity_poly.pdbx_strand_id
1 'polypeptide(L)'
;MFNPLLALSKWKDDYVQKNAYFQIHSLFVILSLWSDWMEVFIERCAGLDVHSETIVACVLIGSKDDELIKETETFPTLTKDLFRLLKWLEDHDVTHIAMESTGVYWKPVFNILEDFFDITLANAQRIKTY
;
A
#
# COMPACT_ATOMS: atom_id res chain seq x y z
N MET A 1 -24.02 2.62 30.29
CA MET A 1 -24.15 1.56 29.26
C MET A 1 -23.57 2.13 27.98
N PHE A 2 -22.43 1.62 27.53
CA PHE A 2 -21.71 2.17 26.37
C PHE A 2 -22.36 1.66 25.09
N ASN A 3 -22.77 2.55 24.18
CA ASN A 3 -23.36 2.19 22.89
C ASN A 3 -22.27 2.21 21.80
N PRO A 4 -21.77 1.04 21.36
CA PRO A 4 -20.59 0.96 20.49
C PRO A 4 -20.82 1.56 19.10
N LEU A 5 -22.06 1.52 18.60
CA LEU A 5 -22.40 1.98 17.25
C LEU A 5 -22.38 3.52 17.13
N LEU A 6 -22.73 4.22 18.20
CA LEU A 6 -22.68 5.68 18.26
C LEU A 6 -21.25 6.22 18.38
N ALA A 7 -20.36 5.43 19.01
CA ALA A 7 -18.92 5.73 19.08
C ALA A 7 -18.26 5.51 17.71
N LEU A 8 -18.66 4.47 16.98
CA LEU A 8 -18.19 4.17 15.63
C LEU A 8 -18.57 5.24 14.60
N SER A 9 -19.78 5.81 14.67
CA SER A 9 -20.18 6.86 13.72
C SER A 9 -19.40 8.15 13.91
N LYS A 10 -19.19 8.60 15.16
CA LYS A 10 -18.37 9.77 15.47
C LYS A 10 -16.88 9.55 15.15
N TRP A 11 -16.37 8.35 15.36
CA TRP A 11 -14.98 8.01 15.08
C TRP A 11 -14.69 7.98 13.57
N LYS A 12 -15.65 7.50 12.76
CA LYS A 12 -15.51 7.47 11.29
C LYS A 12 -15.42 8.88 10.68
N ASP A 13 -16.11 9.85 11.27
CA ASP A 13 -16.07 11.25 10.82
C ASP A 13 -14.74 11.94 11.22
N ASP A 14 -14.19 11.63 12.40
CA ASP A 14 -12.94 12.22 12.88
C ASP A 14 -11.67 11.59 12.25
N TYR A 15 -11.72 10.29 11.88
CA TYR A 15 -10.57 9.56 11.30
C TYR A 15 -10.25 9.99 9.85
N VAL A 16 -11.27 10.48 9.12
CA VAL A 16 -11.13 10.87 7.71
C VAL A 16 -10.38 12.22 7.56
N GLN A 17 -10.22 13.01 8.63
CA GLN A 17 -9.70 14.39 8.51
C GLN A 17 -8.27 14.65 8.98
N LYS A 18 -7.56 13.72 9.64
CA LYS A 18 -6.26 14.05 10.27
C LYS A 18 -5.13 13.08 9.93
N ASN A 19 -4.30 13.51 8.97
CA ASN A 19 -2.89 13.21 8.74
C ASN A 19 -2.45 11.72 8.68
N ALA A 20 -1.94 11.35 7.50
CA ALA A 20 -1.36 10.06 7.13
C ALA A 20 -0.23 9.54 8.06
N TYR A 21 0.40 10.39 8.87
CA TYR A 21 1.44 9.99 9.82
C TYR A 21 0.91 9.31 11.10
N PHE A 22 -0.36 9.52 11.46
CA PHE A 22 -0.98 8.91 12.65
C PHE A 22 -1.80 7.64 12.35
N GLN A 23 -2.03 7.37 11.06
CA GLN A 23 -2.79 6.21 10.58
C GLN A 23 -2.07 4.88 10.85
N ILE A 24 -0.76 4.88 11.06
CA ILE A 24 0.01 3.65 11.24
C ILE A 24 0.03 3.19 12.71
N HIS A 25 -0.08 4.13 13.67
CA HIS A 25 0.03 3.80 15.11
C HIS A 25 -1.33 3.55 15.78
N SER A 26 -2.40 4.25 15.38
CA SER A 26 -3.73 4.09 15.99
C SER A 26 -4.53 2.93 15.37
N LEU A 27 -4.19 2.53 14.14
CA LEU A 27 -4.72 1.33 13.50
C LEU A 27 -4.21 0.06 14.21
N PHE A 28 -3.01 0.10 14.80
CA PHE A 28 -2.37 -1.03 15.47
C PHE A 28 -3.14 -1.54 16.71
N VAL A 29 -3.84 -0.64 17.43
CA VAL A 29 -4.62 -0.99 18.64
C VAL A 29 -6.06 -1.38 18.31
N ILE A 30 -6.63 -0.86 17.22
CA ILE A 30 -7.98 -1.24 16.76
C ILE A 30 -7.92 -2.55 15.97
N LEU A 31 -6.85 -2.80 15.21
CA LEU A 31 -6.59 -4.09 14.55
C LEU A 31 -6.36 -5.22 15.55
N SER A 32 -5.69 -4.97 16.68
CA SER A 32 -5.45 -6.03 17.68
C SER A 32 -6.74 -6.53 18.36
N LEU A 33 -7.78 -5.69 18.45
CA LEU A 33 -9.11 -6.08 18.97
C LEU A 33 -10.04 -6.67 17.89
N TRP A 34 -9.67 -6.58 16.61
CA TRP A 34 -10.37 -7.20 15.46
C TRP A 34 -9.63 -8.43 14.93
N SER A 35 -8.49 -8.78 15.54
CA SER A 35 -7.54 -9.80 15.08
C SER A 35 -8.09 -11.23 15.08
N ASP A 36 -9.18 -11.50 15.78
CA ASP A 36 -9.79 -12.84 15.81
C ASP A 36 -10.60 -13.17 14.54
N TRP A 37 -10.82 -12.22 13.62
CA TRP A 37 -11.73 -12.44 12.46
C TRP A 37 -11.23 -12.07 11.06
N MET A 38 -10.05 -11.46 10.86
CA MET A 38 -9.44 -11.34 9.52
C MET A 38 -7.91 -11.23 9.61
N GLU A 39 -7.22 -12.37 9.66
CA GLU A 39 -5.79 -12.44 9.35
C GLU A 39 -5.61 -12.70 7.85
N VAL A 40 -5.71 -11.66 7.02
CA VAL A 40 -5.16 -11.72 5.66
C VAL A 40 -3.70 -11.28 5.76
N PHE A 41 -2.84 -12.21 6.14
CA PHE A 41 -1.40 -12.00 6.10
C PHE A 41 -0.93 -12.18 4.65
N ILE A 42 -0.56 -11.08 3.98
CA ILE A 42 0.02 -11.17 2.64
C ILE A 42 1.50 -11.42 2.78
N GLU A 43 1.93 -12.64 2.48
CA GLU A 43 3.32 -13.08 2.70
C GLU A 43 4.34 -12.34 1.84
N ARG A 44 3.92 -11.82 0.68
CA ARG A 44 4.81 -11.18 -0.30
C ARG A 44 4.13 -9.98 -0.94
N CYS A 45 4.44 -8.79 -0.43
CA CYS A 45 3.84 -7.55 -0.92
C CYS A 45 4.90 -6.46 -1.17
N ALA A 46 4.49 -5.41 -1.88
CA ALA A 46 5.35 -4.24 -2.09
C ALA A 46 4.59 -2.92 -1.89
N GLY A 47 5.31 -1.91 -1.41
CA GLY A 47 4.88 -0.52 -1.42
C GLY A 47 5.64 0.27 -2.48
N LEU A 48 4.93 1.04 -3.31
CA LEU A 48 5.52 1.94 -4.30
C LEU A 48 5.19 3.39 -3.96
N ASP A 49 6.21 4.22 -3.74
CA ASP A 49 6.08 5.68 -3.67
C ASP A 49 6.53 6.29 -5.01
N VAL A 50 5.56 6.76 -5.80
CA VAL A 50 5.76 7.20 -7.19
C VAL A 50 5.77 8.72 -7.28
N HIS A 51 6.94 9.25 -7.64
CA HIS A 51 7.18 10.65 -7.98
C HIS A 51 7.29 10.83 -9.50
N SER A 52 7.52 12.06 -9.96
CA SER A 52 7.62 12.36 -11.39
C SER A 52 8.80 11.70 -12.09
N GLU A 53 9.93 11.57 -11.38
CA GLU A 53 11.20 11.09 -11.95
C GLU A 53 11.65 9.74 -11.36
N THR A 54 11.15 9.40 -10.18
CA THR A 54 11.59 8.22 -9.42
C THR A 54 10.43 7.47 -8.80
N ILE A 55 10.66 6.18 -8.58
CA ILE A 55 9.79 5.24 -7.88
C ILE A 55 10.64 4.60 -6.79
N VAL A 56 10.23 4.75 -5.54
CA VAL A 56 10.84 4.01 -4.43
C VAL A 56 9.98 2.78 -4.18
N ALA A 57 10.53 1.60 -4.46
CA ALA A 57 9.86 0.33 -4.27
C ALA A 57 10.39 -0.34 -3.01
N CYS A 58 9.47 -0.82 -2.16
CA CYS A 58 9.81 -1.54 -0.94
C CYS A 58 9.09 -2.88 -0.94
N VAL A 59 9.83 -3.98 -1.02
CA VAL A 59 9.31 -5.35 -0.88
C VAL A 59 9.33 -5.76 0.57
N LEU A 60 8.27 -6.48 0.96
CA LEU A 60 8.12 -7.10 2.26
C LEU A 60 7.79 -8.59 2.06
N ILE A 61 8.66 -9.46 2.56
CA ILE A 61 8.51 -10.91 2.47
C ILE A 61 8.57 -11.48 3.89
N GLY A 62 7.57 -12.25 4.28
CA GLY A 62 7.58 -12.95 5.56
C GLY A 62 6.36 -13.83 5.69
N SER A 63 6.25 -14.55 6.80
CA SER A 63 5.04 -15.26 7.22
C SER A 63 4.72 -14.84 8.66
N LYS A 64 3.58 -15.27 9.21
CA LYS A 64 3.18 -14.95 10.59
C LYS A 64 4.23 -15.39 11.63
N ASP A 65 4.98 -16.44 11.32
CA ASP A 65 5.92 -17.10 12.23
C ASP A 65 7.41 -16.89 11.83
N ASP A 66 7.67 -16.22 10.70
CA ASP A 66 9.03 -16.00 10.17
C ASP A 66 9.52 -14.55 10.33
N GLU A 67 10.84 -14.38 10.27
CA GLU A 67 11.46 -13.06 10.24
C GLU A 67 11.09 -12.32 8.94
N LEU A 68 10.68 -11.06 9.10
CA LEU A 68 10.25 -10.20 8.01
C LEU A 68 11.47 -9.66 7.25
N ILE A 69 11.60 -10.05 5.99
CA ILE A 69 12.60 -9.52 5.07
C ILE A 69 12.02 -8.27 4.41
N LYS A 70 12.80 -7.20 4.42
CA LYS A 70 12.46 -5.92 3.80
C LYS A 70 13.59 -5.50 2.86
N GLU A 71 13.25 -5.29 1.60
CA GLU A 71 14.17 -4.79 0.59
C GLU A 71 13.63 -3.52 -0.04
N THR A 72 14.51 -2.59 -0.40
CA THR A 72 14.10 -1.32 -0.99
C THR A 72 15.04 -0.95 -2.12
N GLU A 73 14.47 -0.64 -3.28
CA GLU A 73 15.20 -0.18 -4.45
C GLU A 73 14.49 1.01 -5.10
N THR A 74 15.29 1.92 -5.68
CA THR A 74 14.78 3.10 -6.38
C THR A 74 14.96 2.93 -7.89
N PHE A 75 13.90 3.21 -8.63
CA PHE A 75 13.85 3.12 -10.09
C PHE A 75 13.52 4.48 -10.70
N PRO A 76 14.11 4.84 -11.85
CA PRO A 76 13.60 5.95 -12.68
C PRO A 76 12.22 5.65 -13.28
N THR A 77 11.52 6.68 -13.76
CA THR A 77 10.17 6.55 -14.38
C THR A 77 10.18 6.33 -15.90
N LEU A 78 11.33 6.04 -16.50
CA LEU A 78 11.43 5.74 -17.94
C LEU A 78 10.91 4.33 -18.21
N THR A 79 10.31 4.09 -19.38
CA THR A 79 9.70 2.79 -19.73
C THR A 79 10.62 1.58 -19.50
N LYS A 80 11.91 1.68 -19.86
CA LYS A 80 12.89 0.60 -19.63
C LYS A 80 13.08 0.28 -18.14
N ASP A 81 12.98 1.29 -17.29
CA ASP A 81 13.18 1.20 -15.85
C ASP A 81 11.91 0.69 -15.15
N LEU A 82 10.74 0.93 -15.74
CA LEU A 82 9.48 0.29 -15.32
C LEU A 82 9.50 -1.23 -15.58
N PHE A 83 10.05 -1.68 -16.70
CA PHE A 83 10.27 -3.12 -16.93
C PHE A 83 11.31 -3.71 -15.97
N ARG A 84 12.31 -2.91 -15.57
CA ARG A 84 13.28 -3.31 -14.52
C ARG A 84 12.60 -3.46 -13.16
N LEU A 85 11.70 -2.53 -12.82
CA LEU A 85 10.85 -2.61 -11.63
C LEU A 85 9.96 -3.85 -11.66
N LEU A 86 9.24 -4.09 -12.77
CA LEU A 86 8.41 -5.29 -12.95
C LEU A 86 9.23 -6.55 -12.69
N LYS A 87 10.39 -6.67 -13.35
CA LYS A 87 11.24 -7.86 -13.21
C LYS A 87 11.74 -8.03 -11.77
N TRP A 88 12.11 -6.93 -11.11
CA TRP A 88 12.54 -6.96 -9.72
C TRP A 88 11.42 -7.41 -8.78
N LEU A 89 10.18 -6.97 -9.00
CA LEU A 89 9.02 -7.41 -8.22
C LEU A 89 8.68 -8.89 -8.46
N GLU A 90 8.79 -9.36 -9.71
CA GLU A 90 8.64 -10.79 -10.04
C GLU A 90 9.72 -11.66 -9.39
N ASP A 91 10.98 -11.21 -9.39
CA ASP A 91 12.10 -11.95 -8.79
C ASP A 91 11.95 -12.09 -7.26
N HIS A 92 11.13 -11.23 -6.64
CA HIS A 92 10.77 -11.32 -5.23
C HIS A 92 9.45 -12.10 -4.98
N ASP A 93 8.82 -12.62 -6.04
CA ASP A 93 7.48 -13.24 -6.03
C ASP A 93 6.42 -12.35 -5.34
N VAL A 94 6.47 -11.05 -5.59
CA VAL A 94 5.44 -10.12 -5.07
C VAL A 94 4.08 -10.50 -5.65
N THR A 95 3.05 -10.46 -4.81
CA THR A 95 1.67 -10.75 -5.24
C THR A 95 0.77 -9.52 -5.18
N HIS A 96 0.99 -8.66 -4.17
CA HIS A 96 0.17 -7.47 -3.94
C HIS A 96 1.04 -6.22 -3.87
N ILE A 97 0.54 -5.13 -4.44
CA ILE A 97 1.23 -3.84 -4.46
C ILE A 97 0.31 -2.76 -3.91
N ALA A 98 0.80 -2.01 -2.92
CA ALA A 98 0.22 -0.73 -2.53
C ALA A 98 0.99 0.39 -3.21
N MET A 99 0.31 1.25 -3.96
CA MET A 99 0.94 2.35 -4.70
C MET A 99 0.41 3.71 -4.25
N GLU A 100 1.32 4.60 -3.91
CA GLU A 100 1.09 6.00 -3.57
C GLU A 100 1.70 6.92 -4.64
N SER A 101 0.99 7.99 -4.97
CA SER A 101 1.52 9.07 -5.80
C SER A 101 0.79 10.37 -5.51
N THR A 102 1.52 11.48 -5.48
CA THR A 102 0.97 12.83 -5.28
C THR A 102 0.31 13.42 -6.54
N GLY A 103 0.38 12.73 -7.69
CA GLY A 103 -0.15 13.21 -8.97
C GLY A 103 -0.65 12.10 -9.90
N VAL A 104 -0.54 12.30 -11.21
CA VAL A 104 -0.97 11.31 -12.23
C VAL A 104 0.12 10.31 -12.61
N TYR A 105 1.29 10.38 -11.97
CA TYR A 105 2.47 9.59 -12.32
C TYR A 105 2.31 8.09 -12.03
N TRP A 106 1.33 7.71 -11.22
CA TRP A 106 0.96 6.31 -11.00
C TRP A 106 0.44 5.63 -12.26
N LYS A 107 -0.16 6.35 -13.21
CA LYS A 107 -0.80 5.77 -14.41
C LYS A 107 0.16 4.94 -15.27
N PRO A 108 1.32 5.47 -15.73
CA PRO A 108 2.26 4.67 -16.51
C PRO A 108 2.82 3.48 -15.74
N VAL A 109 2.96 3.58 -14.40
CA VAL A 109 3.41 2.48 -13.56
C VAL A 109 2.32 1.40 -13.47
N PHE A 110 1.08 1.80 -13.20
CA PHE A 110 -0.09 0.93 -13.14
C PHE A 110 -0.28 0.14 -14.45
N ASN A 111 -0.26 0.82 -15.59
CA ASN A 111 -0.47 0.19 -16.90
C ASN A 111 0.56 -0.90 -17.24
N ILE A 112 1.75 -0.88 -16.63
CA ILE A 112 2.79 -1.90 -16.84
C ILE A 112 2.62 -3.06 -15.86
N LEU A 113 2.07 -2.81 -14.67
CA LEU A 113 2.03 -3.76 -13.56
C LEU A 113 0.65 -4.43 -13.37
N GLU A 114 -0.44 -3.85 -13.89
CA GLU A 114 -1.83 -4.27 -13.60
C GLU A 114 -2.15 -5.70 -14.03
N ASP A 115 -1.50 -6.20 -15.08
CA ASP A 115 -1.70 -7.57 -15.58
C ASP A 115 -0.93 -8.62 -14.74
N PHE A 116 -0.05 -8.19 -13.83
CA PHE A 116 0.90 -9.06 -13.11
C PHE A 116 0.63 -9.11 -11.60
N PHE A 117 0.07 -8.06 -11.00
CA PHE A 117 -0.09 -7.93 -9.55
C PHE A 117 -1.47 -7.40 -9.16
N ASP A 118 -1.90 -7.70 -7.93
CA ASP A 118 -3.06 -7.04 -7.34
C ASP A 118 -2.65 -5.67 -6.78
N ILE A 119 -3.14 -4.59 -7.39
CA ILE A 119 -2.68 -3.22 -7.10
C ILE A 119 -3.77 -2.42 -6.37
N THR A 120 -3.41 -1.90 -5.19
CA THR A 120 -4.21 -0.94 -4.42
C THR A 120 -3.60 0.46 -4.48
N LEU A 121 -4.38 1.47 -4.87
CA LEU A 121 -3.96 2.87 -4.87
C LEU A 121 -4.31 3.54 -3.53
N ALA A 122 -3.31 3.90 -2.72
CA ALA A 122 -3.52 4.33 -1.33
C ALA A 122 -3.87 5.82 -1.16
N ASN A 123 -3.40 6.71 -2.05
CA ASN A 123 -3.60 8.16 -1.90
C ASN A 123 -3.42 8.95 -3.22
N ALA A 124 -3.95 8.43 -4.34
CA ALA A 124 -4.02 9.21 -5.57
C ALA A 124 -5.06 10.32 -5.38
N GLN A 125 -4.63 11.54 -5.02
CA GLN A 125 -5.47 12.63 -4.49
C GLN A 125 -6.66 13.14 -5.34
N ARG A 126 -7.11 12.43 -6.38
CA ARG A 126 -8.44 12.56 -6.98
C ARG A 126 -8.71 11.40 -7.94
N ILE A 127 -9.26 10.29 -7.45
CA ILE A 127 -10.12 9.41 -8.27
C ILE A 127 -11.54 10.02 -8.27
N LYS A 128 -11.68 11.15 -8.95
CA LYS A 128 -12.95 11.66 -9.51
C LYS A 128 -12.59 12.47 -10.76
N THR A 129 -13.38 12.29 -11.81
CA THR A 129 -13.29 12.77 -13.22
C THR A 129 -12.68 11.68 -14.11
N TYR A 130 -13.43 10.87 -14.85
CA TYR A 130 -14.74 11.06 -15.51
C TYR A 130 -15.71 9.92 -15.24
#